data_AF-A0A945VYN9-F1
#
_entry.id   AF-A0A945VYN9-F1
#
_cell.length_a   1.000
_cell.length_b   1.000
_cell.length_c   1.000
_cell.angle_alpha   90.00
_cell.angle_beta   90.00
_cell.angle_gamma   90.00
#
_symmetry.space_group_name_H-M   'P 1'
#
loop_
_entity.id
_entity.type
_entity.pdbx_description
1 polymer ?
#
loop_
_entity_poly.entity_id
_entity_poly.type
_entity_poly.pdbx_seq_one_letter_code
_entity_poly.pdbx_strand_id
1 'polypeptide(L)'
;GIISRIKGVTGYTHQWRKATRHLANYCMASVDSITEAERAKVLGFRTFRIVLEGEELLPDEYHCPADKIAGEGNATCDNCLGCNGFANGGDRKNPVITLHGSSYKVRRYKHIMELRNRKKSFSHLLPKRSA
;
A
#
# COMPACT_ATOMS: atom_id res chain seq x y z
N GLY A 1 -24.18 0.96 -16.22
CA GLY A 1 -23.20 2.01 -16.55
C GLY A 1 -21.88 1.40 -16.97
N ILE A 2 -20.87 2.17 -17.37
CA ILE A 2 -19.56 1.63 -17.85
C ILE A 2 -18.94 0.61 -16.89
N ILE A 3 -19.06 0.82 -15.58
CA ILE A 3 -18.52 -0.09 -14.55
C ILE A 3 -19.22 -1.47 -14.56
N SER A 4 -20.49 -1.56 -14.96
CA SER A 4 -21.20 -2.85 -15.04
C SER A 4 -20.87 -3.67 -16.30
N ARG A 5 -20.01 -3.13 -17.18
CA ARG A 5 -19.61 -3.76 -18.46
C ARG A 5 -18.13 -4.14 -18.51
N ILE A 6 -17.38 -3.91 -17.44
CA ILE A 6 -15.96 -4.25 -17.33
C ILE A 6 -15.76 -5.47 -16.41
N LYS A 7 -14.76 -6.30 -16.69
CA LYS A 7 -14.45 -7.52 -15.92
C LYS A 7 -14.03 -7.24 -14.47
N GLY A 8 -13.46 -6.06 -14.22
CA GLY A 8 -13.05 -5.60 -12.91
C GLY A 8 -12.30 -4.28 -13.00
N VAL A 9 -12.04 -3.68 -11.85
CA VAL A 9 -11.24 -2.46 -11.70
C VAL A 9 -10.02 -2.75 -10.85
N THR A 10 -8.90 -2.09 -11.17
CA THR A 10 -7.74 -2.02 -10.28
C THR A 10 -7.34 -0.56 -10.09
N GLY A 11 -6.95 -0.20 -8.87
CA GLY A 11 -6.61 1.17 -8.54
C GLY A 11 -5.95 1.30 -7.18
N TYR A 12 -4.96 2.18 -7.11
CA TYR A 12 -4.37 2.63 -5.86
C TYR A 12 -4.03 4.12 -5.95
N THR A 13 -3.99 4.79 -4.81
CA THR A 13 -3.73 6.23 -4.73
C THR A 13 -2.76 6.56 -3.62
N HIS A 14 -1.82 7.46 -3.89
CA HIS A 14 -0.99 8.09 -2.85
C HIS A 14 -1.69 9.27 -2.17
N GLN A 15 -2.81 9.75 -2.73
CA GLN A 15 -3.55 10.90 -2.21
C GLN A 15 -4.60 10.50 -1.17
N TRP A 16 -4.56 9.27 -0.65
CA TRP A 16 -5.55 8.73 0.30
C TRP A 16 -5.78 9.60 1.55
N ARG A 17 -4.78 10.40 1.96
CA ARG A 17 -4.88 11.34 3.08
C ARG A 17 -5.79 12.54 2.82
N LYS A 18 -5.94 12.92 1.54
CA LYS A 18 -6.73 14.08 1.08
C LYS A 18 -7.93 13.67 0.24
N ALA A 19 -7.95 12.41 -0.21
CA ALA A 19 -9.01 11.88 -1.03
C ALA A 19 -10.32 11.78 -0.24
N THR A 20 -11.41 11.98 -0.95
CA THR A 20 -12.75 11.71 -0.46
C THR A 20 -12.92 10.21 -0.21
N ARG A 21 -13.68 9.86 0.84
CA ARG A 21 -13.91 8.47 1.25
C ARG A 21 -14.51 7.60 0.14
N HIS A 22 -15.27 8.19 -0.79
CA HIS A 22 -15.84 7.46 -1.93
C HIS A 22 -14.76 6.83 -2.83
N LEU A 23 -13.54 7.38 -2.86
CA LEU A 23 -12.46 6.83 -3.67
C LEU A 23 -12.04 5.43 -3.18
N ALA A 24 -12.24 5.13 -1.89
CA ALA A 24 -11.97 3.81 -1.34
C ALA A 24 -12.79 2.70 -2.01
N ASN A 25 -13.97 3.03 -2.55
CA ASN A 25 -14.79 2.06 -3.29
C ASN A 25 -14.10 1.52 -4.54
N TYR A 26 -13.15 2.27 -5.10
CA TYR A 26 -12.50 1.95 -6.37
C TYR A 26 -10.98 1.78 -6.25
N CYS A 27 -10.36 2.43 -5.26
CA CYS A 27 -8.92 2.44 -5.09
C CYS A 27 -8.50 2.02 -3.69
N MET A 28 -7.30 1.45 -3.62
CA MET A 28 -6.60 1.15 -2.37
C MET A 28 -5.66 2.30 -2.00
N ALA A 29 -5.36 2.45 -0.71
CA ALA A 29 -4.32 3.37 -0.26
C ALA A 29 -2.94 2.75 -0.51
N SER A 30 -2.11 3.43 -1.30
CA SER A 30 -0.70 3.07 -1.47
C SER A 30 0.10 3.59 -0.28
N VAL A 31 0.71 2.69 0.49
CA VAL A 31 1.34 2.99 1.79
C VAL A 31 2.73 2.36 1.91
N ASP A 32 3.61 3.03 2.65
CA ASP A 32 5.01 2.62 2.82
C ASP A 32 5.30 2.06 4.23
N SER A 33 4.30 1.99 5.13
CA SER A 33 4.51 1.52 6.51
C SER A 33 3.22 1.05 7.18
N ILE A 34 3.37 0.26 8.26
CA ILE A 34 2.28 -0.20 9.13
C ILE A 34 1.44 0.98 9.64
N THR A 35 2.08 2.04 10.16
CA THR A 35 1.38 3.22 10.67
C THR A 35 0.55 3.92 9.59
N GLU A 36 1.02 3.92 8.34
CA GLU A 36 0.23 4.46 7.23
C GLU A 36 -0.94 3.54 6.87
N ALA A 37 -0.73 2.22 6.90
CA ALA A 37 -1.78 1.25 6.65
C ALA A 37 -2.92 1.39 7.66
N GLU A 38 -2.61 1.45 8.96
CA GLU A 38 -3.60 1.68 10.03
C GLU A 38 -4.40 2.97 9.82
N ARG A 39 -3.71 4.08 9.51
CA ARG A 39 -4.36 5.38 9.26
C ARG A 39 -5.27 5.33 8.03
N ALA A 40 -4.84 4.68 6.96
CA ALA A 40 -5.65 4.51 5.76
C ALA A 40 -6.90 3.68 6.03
N LYS A 41 -6.78 2.60 6.83
CA LYS A 41 -7.90 1.75 7.26
C LYS A 41 -8.93 2.55 8.08
N VAL A 42 -8.49 3.40 9.00
CA VAL A 42 -9.38 4.32 9.75
C VAL A 42 -10.14 5.25 8.81
N LEU A 43 -9.50 5.73 7.74
CA LEU A 43 -10.13 6.56 6.71
C LEU A 43 -11.03 5.77 5.73
N GLY A 44 -11.13 4.45 5.91
CA GLY A 44 -12.03 3.58 5.15
C GLY A 44 -11.41 2.98 3.89
N PHE A 45 -10.08 2.96 3.76
CA PHE A 45 -9.37 2.36 2.63
C PHE A 45 -8.86 0.95 2.98
N ARG A 46 -8.92 0.03 2.02
CA ARG A 46 -7.97 -1.11 1.96
C ARG A 46 -6.60 -0.60 1.55
N THR A 47 -5.54 -1.33 1.88
CA THR A 47 -4.14 -0.88 1.70
C THR A 47 -3.37 -1.78 0.74
N PHE A 48 -2.58 -1.15 -0.12
CA PHE A 48 -1.52 -1.79 -0.90
C PHE A 48 -0.18 -1.32 -0.31
N ARG A 49 0.53 -2.20 0.39
CA ARG A 49 1.74 -1.83 1.14
C ARG A 49 3.01 -2.29 0.44
N ILE A 50 4.00 -1.41 0.33
CA ILE A 50 5.35 -1.81 -0.09
C ILE A 50 6.10 -2.30 1.13
N VAL A 51 6.73 -3.47 1.02
CA VAL A 51 7.56 -4.08 2.08
C VAL A 51 8.99 -4.28 1.62
N LEU A 52 9.94 -4.26 2.56
CA LEU A 52 11.29 -4.77 2.31
C LEU A 52 11.30 -6.30 2.43
N GLU A 53 12.29 -6.93 1.78
CA GLU A 53 12.49 -8.37 1.88
C GLU A 53 12.73 -8.77 3.35
N GLY A 54 11.94 -9.74 3.83
CA GLY A 54 11.95 -10.19 5.23
C GLY A 54 11.19 -9.31 6.22
N GLU A 55 10.51 -8.25 5.77
CA GLU A 55 9.63 -7.46 6.63
C GLU A 55 8.33 -8.22 6.97
N GLU A 56 7.90 -8.14 8.23
CA GLU A 56 6.69 -8.84 8.69
C GLU A 56 5.39 -8.28 8.08
N LEU A 57 4.46 -9.20 7.85
CA LEU A 57 3.10 -8.87 7.42
C LEU A 57 2.18 -8.66 8.62
N LEU A 58 1.21 -7.78 8.45
CA LEU A 58 0.08 -7.70 9.37
C LEU A 58 -0.86 -8.91 9.19
N PRO A 59 -1.66 -9.29 10.21
CA PRO A 59 -2.55 -10.45 10.13
C PRO A 59 -3.55 -10.41 8.96
N ASP A 60 -3.94 -9.21 8.55
CA ASP A 60 -4.88 -8.96 7.45
C ASP A 60 -4.19 -8.66 6.12
N GLU A 61 -2.90 -9.01 6.00
CA GLU A 61 -2.10 -8.86 4.79
C GLU A 61 -1.76 -10.20 4.13
N TYR A 62 -1.37 -10.14 2.85
CA TYR A 62 -0.86 -11.27 2.08
C TYR A 62 0.08 -10.76 0.98
N HIS A 63 1.03 -11.59 0.53
CA HIS A 63 1.86 -11.23 -0.62
C HIS A 63 1.02 -11.15 -1.89
N CYS A 64 1.24 -10.10 -2.67
CA CYS A 64 0.65 -9.95 -3.98
C CYS A 64 1.03 -11.17 -4.84
N PRO A 65 0.09 -11.83 -5.54
CA PRO A 65 0.41 -12.96 -6.40
C PRO A 65 1.36 -12.62 -7.57
N ALA A 66 1.57 -11.33 -7.85
CA ALA A 66 2.57 -10.85 -8.81
C ALA A 66 3.98 -10.67 -8.20
N ASP A 67 4.15 -10.88 -6.90
CA ASP A 67 5.40 -10.65 -6.17
C ASP A 67 6.40 -11.79 -6.44
N LYS A 68 7.31 -11.58 -7.39
CA LYS A 68 8.36 -12.54 -7.73
C LYS A 68 9.44 -12.65 -6.67
N ILE A 69 9.67 -11.59 -5.88
CA ILE A 69 10.73 -11.59 -4.86
C ILE A 69 10.29 -12.42 -3.66
N ALA A 70 9.00 -12.34 -3.30
CA ALA A 70 8.41 -13.19 -2.25
C ALA A 70 8.14 -14.64 -2.69
N GLY A 71 8.46 -15.01 -3.94
CA GLY A 71 8.25 -16.37 -4.45
C GLY A 71 6.84 -16.68 -4.97
N GLU A 72 5.95 -15.70 -5.08
CA GLU A 72 4.60 -15.88 -5.63
C GLU A 72 4.62 -15.90 -7.17
N GLY A 73 4.84 -14.74 -7.79
CA GLY A 73 5.13 -14.55 -9.22
C GLY A 73 4.20 -15.20 -10.25
N ASN A 74 3.02 -15.70 -9.87
CA ASN A 74 2.17 -16.57 -10.67
C ASN A 74 0.94 -15.85 -11.26
N ALA A 75 0.74 -14.57 -10.94
CA ALA A 75 -0.39 -13.79 -11.43
C ALA A 75 0.00 -12.42 -12.00
N THR A 76 -0.89 -11.86 -12.80
CA THR A 76 -0.79 -10.50 -13.35
C THR A 76 -1.95 -9.65 -12.84
N CYS A 77 -1.81 -8.31 -12.89
CA CYS A 77 -2.84 -7.43 -12.35
C CYS A 77 -4.20 -7.61 -13.04
N ASP A 78 -4.21 -7.89 -14.35
CA ASP A 78 -5.39 -8.08 -15.18
C ASP A 78 -6.12 -9.41 -14.91
N ASN A 79 -5.43 -10.42 -14.36
CA ASN A 79 -6.05 -11.69 -13.96
C ASN A 79 -6.44 -11.72 -12.48
N CYS A 80 -5.67 -11.07 -11.60
CA CYS A 80 -5.87 -11.15 -10.15
C CYS A 80 -7.01 -10.21 -9.69
N LEU A 81 -7.03 -8.97 -10.19
CA LEU A 81 -8.06 -7.97 -9.88
C LEU A 81 -8.29 -7.73 -8.36
N GLY A 82 -7.32 -8.08 -7.51
CA GLY A 82 -7.42 -7.95 -6.05
C GLY A 82 -7.28 -6.51 -5.54
N CYS A 83 -6.66 -5.66 -6.36
CA CYS A 83 -6.37 -4.26 -6.06
C CYS A 83 -7.54 -3.32 -6.42
N ASN A 84 -8.76 -3.65 -6.01
CA ASN A 84 -10.01 -3.06 -6.54
C ASN A 84 -10.75 -2.14 -5.55
N GLY A 85 -10.08 -1.66 -4.50
CA GLY A 85 -10.75 -0.97 -3.39
C GLY A 85 -11.80 -1.89 -2.75
N PHE A 86 -13.04 -1.42 -2.64
CA PHE A 86 -14.20 -2.19 -2.15
C PHE A 86 -15.17 -2.65 -3.25
N ALA A 87 -14.82 -2.51 -4.53
CA ALA A 87 -15.75 -2.71 -5.65
C ALA A 87 -16.42 -4.09 -5.73
N ASN A 88 -15.85 -5.13 -5.10
CA ASN A 88 -16.37 -6.51 -5.12
C ASN A 88 -16.66 -7.10 -3.72
N GLY A 89 -17.25 -6.34 -2.79
CA GLY A 89 -17.81 -6.93 -1.56
C GLY A 89 -16.90 -7.01 -0.33
N GLY A 90 -15.90 -6.15 -0.24
CA GLY A 90 -15.31 -5.63 1.00
C GLY A 90 -14.51 -6.51 1.98
N ASP A 91 -14.62 -7.84 1.97
CA ASP A 91 -13.91 -8.70 2.95
C ASP A 91 -12.62 -9.33 2.42
N ARG A 92 -11.83 -8.56 1.66
CA ARG A 92 -10.55 -9.03 1.12
C ARG A 92 -9.38 -8.50 1.94
N LYS A 93 -8.42 -9.38 2.24
CA LYS A 93 -7.12 -9.03 2.81
C LYS A 93 -6.39 -7.96 1.98
N ASN A 94 -5.40 -7.34 2.58
CA ASN A 94 -4.61 -6.26 2.01
C ASN A 94 -3.35 -6.82 1.33
N PRO A 95 -3.17 -6.65 0.00
CA PRO A 95 -1.96 -7.07 -0.67
C PRO A 95 -0.76 -6.24 -0.22
N VAL A 96 0.38 -6.91 -0.06
CA VAL A 96 1.68 -6.27 0.01
C VAL A 96 2.50 -6.62 -1.23
N ILE A 97 3.50 -5.82 -1.53
CA ILE A 97 4.50 -6.20 -2.53
C ILE A 97 5.90 -5.86 -2.06
N THR A 98 6.81 -6.80 -2.24
CA THR A 98 8.22 -6.60 -1.95
C THR A 98 8.78 -5.55 -2.89
N LEU A 99 9.55 -4.61 -2.35
CA LEU A 99 10.15 -3.50 -3.09
C LEU A 99 10.96 -4.01 -4.29
N HIS A 100 10.50 -3.68 -5.48
CA HIS A 100 11.13 -4.07 -6.75
C HIS A 100 11.13 -2.91 -7.75
N GLY A 101 11.82 -3.11 -8.88
CA GLY A 101 11.93 -2.14 -9.96
C GLY A 101 13.39 -1.82 -10.29
N SER A 102 13.62 -0.67 -10.94
CA SER A 102 14.98 -0.28 -11.33
C SER A 102 15.88 -0.11 -10.10
N SER A 103 17.10 -0.62 -10.19
CA SER A 103 18.04 -0.67 -9.07
C SER A 103 18.29 0.70 -8.43
N TYR A 104 18.34 1.78 -9.22
CA TYR A 104 18.50 3.14 -8.70
C TYR A 104 17.29 3.62 -7.89
N LYS A 105 16.06 3.25 -8.28
CA LYS A 105 14.84 3.60 -7.53
C LYS A 105 14.76 2.82 -6.22
N VAL A 106 15.08 1.53 -6.26
CA VAL A 106 15.16 0.68 -5.08
C VAL A 106 16.18 1.23 -4.08
N ARG A 107 17.40 1.56 -4.54
CA ARG A 107 18.45 2.15 -3.70
C ARG A 107 18.00 3.48 -3.10
N ARG A 108 17.41 4.36 -3.91
CA ARG A 108 16.92 5.67 -3.46
C ARG A 108 15.79 5.51 -2.44
N TYR A 109 14.85 4.59 -2.66
CA TYR A 109 13.76 4.30 -1.72
C TYR A 109 14.32 3.83 -0.37
N LYS A 110 15.21 2.84 -0.37
CA LYS A 110 15.86 2.34 0.85
C LYS A 110 16.54 3.47 1.63
N HIS A 111 17.30 4.32 0.93
CA HIS A 111 17.95 5.48 1.55
C HIS A 111 16.95 6.49 2.14
N ILE A 112 15.85 6.79 1.43
CA ILE A 112 14.80 7.69 1.96
C ILE A 112 14.14 7.09 3.20
N MET A 113 13.88 5.78 3.23
CA MET A 113 13.29 5.12 4.40
C MET A 113 14.23 5.15 5.61
N GLU A 114 15.52 4.91 5.40
CA GLU A 114 16.53 5.04 6.44
C GLU A 114 16.54 6.46 7.04
N LEU A 115 16.56 7.50 6.19
CA LEU A 115 16.50 8.89 6.64
C LEU A 115 15.20 9.21 7.39
N ARG A 116 14.05 8.69 6.92
CA ARG A 116 12.76 8.84 7.61
C ARG A 116 12.78 8.18 8.99
N ASN A 117 13.33 6.98 9.11
CA ASN A 117 13.42 6.23 10.36
C ASN A 117 14.37 6.91 11.34
N ARG A 118 15.54 7.39 10.88
CA ARG A 118 16.44 8.22 11.69
C ARG A 118 15.72 9.46 12.22
N LYS A 119 15.03 10.22 11.36
CA LYS A 119 14.27 11.41 11.79
C LYS A 119 13.19 11.08 12.82
N LYS A 120 12.47 9.96 12.67
CA LYS A 120 11.50 9.50 13.67
C LYS A 120 12.19 9.19 15.00
N SER A 121 13.32 8.49 14.98
CA SER A 121 14.10 8.17 16.20
C SER A 121 14.48 9.43 16.97
N PHE A 122 14.91 10.50 16.28
CA PHE A 122 15.26 11.77 16.92
C PHE A 122 14.08 12.73 17.15
N SER A 123 12.84 12.35 16.81
CA SER A 123 11.69 13.26 16.87
C SER A 123 11.35 13.73 18.30
N HIS A 124 11.68 12.92 19.31
CA HIS A 124 11.51 13.25 20.72
C HIS A 124 12.49 14.34 21.22
N LEU A 125 13.60 14.57 20.50
CA LEU A 125 14.59 15.61 20.80
C LEU A 125 14.27 16.95 20.12
N LEU A 126 13.33 16.96 19.16
CA LEU A 126 12.95 18.18 18.47
C LEU A 126 11.98 18.99 19.36
N PRO A 127 12.18 20.32 19.50
CA PRO A 127 11.25 21.14 20.25
C PRO A 127 9.85 21.02 19.62
N LYS A 128 8.84 20.78 20.46
CA LYS A 128 7.44 20.76 20.01
C LYS A 128 7.14 22.14 19.43
N ARG A 129 6.71 22.19 18.17
CA ARG A 129 6.23 23.44 17.56
C ARG A 129 5.07 23.96 18.40
N SER A 130 5.22 25.16 18.94
CA SER A 130 4.12 25.94 19.52
C SER A 130 3.02 26.07 18.48
N ALA A 131 1.78 25.83 18.91
CA ALA A 131 0.58 25.95 18.09
C ALA A 131 0.31 27.41 17.70
#